data_AF-A0AAW3RM78-F1
#
_entry.id   AF-A0AAW3RM78-F1
#
_cell.length_a   1.000
_cell.length_b   1.000
_cell.length_c   1.000
_cell.angle_alpha   90.00
_cell.angle_beta   90.00
_cell.angle_gamma   90.00
#
_symmetry.space_group_name_H-M   'P 1'
#
loop_
_entity.id
_entity.type
_entity.pdbx_description
1 polymer ?
#
loop_
_entity_poly.entity_id
_entity_poly.type
_entity_poly.pdbx_seq_one_letter_code
_entity_poly.pdbx_strand_id
1 'polypeptide(L)' 'MVNASSSGSTTNESGNYTFKTATNIRTAPSTSASIVGQYNAGDTVHYIGKVVADGYTWLKYVGASGATRYVAVVN' A
#
# COMPACT_ATOMS: atom_id res chain seq x y z
N MET A 1 -4.93 24.65 -12.33
CA MET A 1 -4.72 23.22 -12.66
C MET A 1 -3.52 22.78 -11.83
N VAL A 2 -3.68 21.89 -10.85
CA VAL A 2 -2.56 21.55 -9.96
C VAL A 2 -1.54 20.68 -10.70
N ASN A 3 -0.32 21.18 -10.70
CA ASN A 3 0.86 20.68 -11.39
C ASN A 3 1.54 19.66 -10.47
N ALA A 4 1.54 18.36 -10.80
CA ALA A 4 2.36 17.37 -10.12
C ALA A 4 2.87 16.34 -11.13
N SER A 5 3.82 16.78 -11.94
CA SER A 5 4.65 15.89 -12.76
C SER A 5 5.67 15.18 -11.88
N SER A 6 5.94 13.93 -12.26
CA SER A 6 7.01 13.02 -11.85
C SER A 6 6.93 12.31 -10.47
N SER A 7 6.64 11.01 -10.58
CA SER A 7 7.16 9.91 -9.75
C SER A 7 6.45 9.64 -8.42
N GLY A 8 5.28 9.01 -8.53
CA GLY A 8 4.55 8.44 -7.40
C GLY A 8 3.49 9.36 -6.81
N SER A 9 2.29 9.35 -7.39
CA SER A 9 1.17 10.09 -6.82
C SER A 9 0.81 9.48 -5.47
N THR A 10 1.16 10.18 -4.39
CA THR A 10 0.76 9.83 -3.03
C THR A 10 -0.49 10.63 -2.70
N THR A 11 -1.63 9.95 -2.64
CA THR A 11 -2.89 10.55 -2.22
C THR A 11 -3.09 10.31 -0.73
N ASN A 12 -3.34 11.38 0.02
CA ASN A 12 -3.66 11.26 1.44
C ASN A 12 -5.14 10.85 1.57
N GLU A 13 -5.36 9.55 1.47
CA GLU A 13 -6.68 8.93 1.56
C GLU A 13 -6.65 7.88 2.66
N SER A 14 -7.64 7.88 3.54
CA SER A 14 -7.80 6.85 4.56
C SER A 14 -9.06 6.04 4.35
N GLY A 15 -9.03 4.78 4.77
CA GLY A 15 -10.15 3.88 4.65
C GLY A 15 -9.77 2.45 4.97
N ASN A 16 -10.73 1.56 4.82
CA ASN A 16 -10.56 0.12 4.99
C ASN A 16 -10.58 -0.56 3.64
N TYR A 17 -9.59 -1.41 3.38
CA TYR A 17 -9.51 -2.22 2.18
C TYR A 17 -9.46 -3.70 2.55
N THR A 18 -10.38 -4.47 1.99
CA THR A 18 -10.43 -5.93 2.17
C THR A 18 -9.77 -6.59 0.98
N PHE A 19 -8.71 -7.37 1.24
CA PHE A 19 -7.99 -8.09 0.20
C PHE A 19 -8.83 -9.24 -0.33
N LYS A 20 -8.89 -9.37 -1.65
CA LYS A 20 -9.52 -10.51 -2.32
C LYS A 20 -8.57 -11.69 -2.53
N THR A 21 -7.27 -11.43 -2.47
CA THR A 21 -6.19 -12.38 -2.74
C THR A 21 -5.04 -12.17 -1.76
N ALA A 22 -4.19 -13.20 -1.61
CA ALA A 22 -3.02 -13.09 -0.74
C ALA A 22 -2.03 -12.05 -1.29
N THR A 23 -1.67 -11.06 -0.47
CA THR A 23 -0.84 -9.93 -0.88
C THR A 23 0.29 -9.65 0.09
N ASN A 24 1.48 -9.40 -0.46
CA ASN A 24 2.70 -9.13 0.31
C ASN A 24 2.70 -7.73 0.93
N ILE A 25 3.01 -7.67 2.23
CA ILE A 25 3.31 -6.46 2.97
C ILE A 25 4.80 -6.18 2.80
N ARG A 26 5.13 -4.97 2.33
CA ARG A 26 6.48 -4.53 2.04
C ARG A 26 6.87 -3.30 2.82
N THR A 27 8.19 -3.07 2.93
CA THR A 27 8.76 -1.90 3.61
C THR A 27 8.65 -0.61 2.81
N ALA A 28 8.50 -0.70 1.48
CA ALA A 28 8.36 0.43 0.57
C ALA A 28 7.34 0.08 -0.54
N PRO A 29 6.76 1.08 -1.23
CA PRO A 29 5.80 0.87 -2.33
C PRO A 29 6.52 0.42 -3.60
N SER A 30 7.19 -0.74 -3.54
CA SER A 30 7.93 -1.32 -4.65
C SER A 30 7.95 -2.83 -4.57
N THR A 31 7.87 -3.49 -5.72
CA THR A 31 7.95 -4.96 -5.84
C THR A 31 9.34 -5.51 -5.51
N SER A 32 10.37 -4.66 -5.50
CA SER A 32 11.74 -5.01 -5.08
C SER A 32 11.99 -4.81 -3.59
N ALA A 33 11.04 -4.23 -2.85
CA ALA A 33 11.21 -3.96 -1.42
C ALA A 33 11.06 -5.22 -0.56
N SER A 34 11.73 -5.25 0.59
CA SER A 34 11.67 -6.39 1.52
C SER A 34 10.25 -6.68 1.99
N ILE A 35 9.88 -7.96 1.96
CA ILE A 35 8.60 -8.45 2.45
C ILE A 35 8.71 -8.65 3.96
N VAL A 36 7.79 -8.07 4.72
CA VAL A 36 7.74 -8.19 6.19
C VAL A 36 6.58 -9.05 6.68
N GLY A 37 5.67 -9.41 5.78
CA GLY A 37 4.48 -10.20 6.07
C GLY A 37 3.59 -10.31 4.85
N GLN A 38 2.42 -10.92 5.02
CA GLN A 38 1.39 -11.08 4.00
C GLN A 38 0.01 -10.92 4.60
N TYR A 39 -0.90 -10.32 3.84
CA TYR A 39 -2.34 -10.41 4.06
C TYR A 39 -2.91 -11.55 3.22
N ASN A 40 -3.94 -12.21 3.72
CA ASN A 40 -4.68 -13.25 3.00
C ASN A 40 -5.98 -12.69 2.41
N ALA A 41 -6.63 -13.47 1.56
CA ALA A 41 -7.97 -13.16 1.10
C ALA A 41 -8.94 -13.06 2.30
N GLY A 42 -9.73 -11.99 2.37
CA GLY A 42 -10.65 -11.68 3.46
C GLY A 42 -10.05 -10.79 4.55
N ASP A 43 -8.73 -10.63 4.61
CA ASP A 43 -8.10 -9.70 5.56
C ASP A 43 -8.42 -8.24 5.18
N THR A 44 -8.55 -7.39 6.20
CA THR A 44 -8.83 -5.96 6.01
C THR A 44 -7.71 -5.11 6.62
N VAL A 45 -7.19 -4.16 5.84
CA VAL A 45 -6.23 -3.16 6.33
C VAL A 45 -6.89 -1.79 6.42
N HIS A 46 -6.62 -1.07 7.51
CA HIS A 46 -6.91 0.36 7.58
C HIS A 46 -5.71 1.13 7.02
N TYR A 47 -5.87 1.75 5.87
CA TYR A 47 -4.84 2.57 5.24
C TYR A 47 -5.05 4.05 5.53
N ILE A 48 -3.95 4.80 5.50
CA ILE A 48 -3.90 6.26 5.72
C ILE A 48 -3.39 7.03 4.48
N GLY A 49 -3.00 6.29 3.43
CA GLY A 49 -2.67 6.86 2.14
C GLY A 49 -2.64 5.81 1.04
N LYS A 50 -2.62 6.27 -0.21
CA LYS A 50 -2.37 5.46 -1.40
C LYS A 50 -1.16 6.01 -2.15
N VAL A 51 -0.34 5.13 -2.71
CA VAL A 51 0.84 5.48 -3.51
C VAL A 51 0.82 4.67 -4.79
N VAL A 52 0.86 5.30 -5.96
CA VAL A 52 0.98 4.57 -7.22
C VAL A 52 2.44 4.47 -7.63
N ALA A 53 3.02 3.26 -7.61
CA ALA A 53 4.43 3.02 -7.91
C ALA A 53 4.63 1.61 -8.49
N ASP A 54 5.65 1.43 -9.34
CA ASP A 54 5.93 0.16 -10.02
C ASP A 54 4.72 -0.43 -10.79
N GLY A 55 3.78 0.41 -11.23
CA GLY A 55 2.54 -0.02 -11.90
C GLY A 55 1.44 -0.56 -10.97
N TYR A 56 1.67 -0.54 -9.66
CA TYR A 56 0.69 -0.96 -8.64
C TYR A 56 0.23 0.22 -7.79
N THR A 57 -1.00 0.13 -7.28
CA THR A 57 -1.48 0.99 -6.20
C THR A 57 -1.09 0.37 -4.88
N TRP A 58 -0.37 1.09 -4.05
CA TRP A 58 0.08 0.65 -2.73
C TRP A 58 -0.72 1.38 -1.66
N LEU A 59 -1.31 0.62 -0.74
CA LEU A 59 -1.92 1.16 0.47
C LEU A 59 -0.84 1.38 1.52
N LYS A 60 -0.71 2.62 1.98
CA LYS A 60 0.17 3.02 3.07
C LYS A 60 -0.59 2.90 4.39
N TYR A 61 -0.04 2.17 5.34
CA TYR A 61 -0.58 2.06 6.69
C TYR A 61 0.52 2.01 7.74
N VAL A 62 0.16 2.20 9.00
CA VAL A 62 1.08 2.06 10.14
C VAL A 62 0.89 0.66 10.72
N GLY A 63 1.94 -0.16 10.68
CA GLY A 63 1.91 -1.50 11.26
C GLY A 63 1.91 -1.45 12.79
N ALA A 64 1.69 -2.60 13.43
CA ALA A 64 1.62 -2.71 14.89
C ALA A 64 2.88 -2.19 15.61
N SER A 65 4.05 -2.29 14.97
CA SER A 65 5.33 -1.78 15.50
C SER A 65 5.53 -0.27 15.32
N GLY A 66 4.55 0.47 14.81
CA GLY A 66 4.68 1.90 14.47
C GLY A 66 5.40 2.17 13.13
N ALA A 67 5.89 1.13 12.46
CA ALA A 67 6.55 1.26 11.16
C ALA A 67 5.53 1.46 10.04
N THR A 68 5.81 2.37 9.11
CA THR A 68 5.02 2.50 7.88
C THR A 68 5.24 1.28 6.99
N ARG A 69 4.14 0.68 6.54
CA ARG A 69 4.11 -0.49 5.66
C ARG A 69 3.27 -0.20 4.43
N TYR A 70 3.58 -0.93 3.36
CA TYR A 70 2.96 -0.78 2.06
C TYR A 70 2.47 -2.13 1.59
N VAL A 71 1.25 -2.18 1.07
CA VAL A 71 0.66 -3.40 0.51
C VAL A 71 0.03 -3.07 -0.82
N ALA A 72 0.32 -3.87 -1.85
CA ALA A 72 -0.24 -3.65 -3.17
C ALA A 72 -1.75 -3.92 -3.18
N VAL A 73 -2.48 -3.21 -4.02
CA VAL A 73 -3.88 -3.48 -4.34
C VAL A 73 -3.87 -4.33 -5.61
N VAL A 74 -4.11 -5.62 -5.45
CA VAL A 74 -4.26 -6.58 -6.54
C VAL A 74 -5.73 -6.94 -6.61
N ASN A 75 -6.40 -6.57 -7.71
CA ASN A 75 -7.83 -6.83 -7.91
C ASN A 75 -8.08 -8.14 -8.65
#